data_AF-A0A166KTT8-F1
#
_entry.id   AF-A0A166KTT8-F1
#
_cell.length_a   1.000
_cell.length_b   1.000
_cell.length_c   1.000
_cell.angle_alpha   90.00
_cell.angle_beta   90.00
_cell.angle_gamma   90.00
#
_symmetry.space_group_name_H-M   'P 1'
#
loop_
_entity.id
_entity.type
_entity.pdbx_description
1 polymer ?
#
loop_
_entity_poly.entity_id
_entity_poly.type
_entity_poly.pdbx_seq_one_letter_code
_entity_poly.pdbx_strand_id
1 'polypeptide(L)'
;MARQRSIFSLILVLLATLLISCGGPSATVAPPTYTATQLERIGEYVPKIQAVRDRADELKTLINKKDWIDVSNFIHGPMTEARSSMTYIIPNLVPSVQPVARQKNRDLLNDLVKIDQAAVQSDTQLALTSYQKAMEDIDKFFQLLPDTSTQPEVS
;
A
#
# COMPACT_ATOMS: atom_id res chain seq x y z
N MET A 1 -0.11 64.20 19.90
CA MET A 1 -1.05 63.10 19.60
C MET A 1 -1.26 62.89 18.08
N ALA A 2 -0.19 62.64 17.30
CA ALA A 2 -0.31 62.40 15.85
C ALA A 2 0.52 61.21 15.32
N ARG A 3 1.53 60.73 16.05
CA ARG A 3 2.37 59.58 15.63
C ARG A 3 1.84 58.19 16.03
N GLN A 4 0.93 58.11 17.00
CA GLN A 4 0.35 56.82 17.43
C GLN A 4 -0.81 56.34 16.54
N ARG A 5 -1.52 57.25 15.86
CA ARG A 5 -2.68 56.89 15.02
C ARG A 5 -2.28 56.07 13.78
N SER A 6 -1.09 56.33 13.24
CA SER A 6 -0.59 55.64 12.03
C SER A 6 -0.17 54.19 12.30
N ILE A 7 0.39 53.92 13.48
CA ILE A 7 0.85 52.56 13.87
C ILE A 7 -0.34 51.63 14.10
N PHE A 8 -1.41 52.12 14.74
CA PHE A 8 -2.63 51.34 14.93
C PHE A 8 -3.33 51.00 13.61
N SER A 9 -3.35 51.91 12.62
CA SER A 9 -3.89 51.61 11.30
C SER A 9 -3.06 50.57 10.53
N LEU A 10 -1.74 50.59 10.67
CA LEU A 10 -0.86 49.66 9.97
C LEU A 10 -0.94 48.23 10.55
N ILE A 11 -1.12 48.10 11.86
CA ILE A 11 -1.38 46.81 12.54
C ILE A 11 -2.76 46.27 12.17
N LEU A 12 -3.78 47.12 12.04
CA LEU A 12 -5.13 46.69 11.67
C LEU A 12 -5.21 46.10 10.25
N VAL A 13 -4.49 46.70 9.30
CA VAL A 13 -4.43 46.20 7.91
C VAL A 13 -3.71 44.85 7.83
N LEU A 14 -2.66 44.64 8.64
CA LEU A 14 -1.90 43.38 8.71
C LEU A 14 -2.69 42.24 9.36
N LEU A 15 -3.56 42.55 10.33
CA LEU A 15 -4.46 41.57 10.93
C LEU A 15 -5.62 41.19 9.99
N ALA A 16 -6.10 42.11 9.17
CA ALA A 16 -7.20 41.85 8.23
C ALA A 16 -6.78 40.91 7.07
N THR A 17 -5.51 40.95 6.62
CA THR A 17 -5.03 40.05 5.55
C THR A 17 -4.78 38.62 6.03
N LEU A 18 -4.54 38.41 7.33
CA LEU A 18 -4.39 37.08 7.92
C LEU A 18 -5.73 36.37 8.20
N LEU A 19 -6.84 37.12 8.27
CA LEU A 19 -8.17 36.56 8.55
C LEU A 19 -8.95 36.09 7.31
N ILE A 20 -8.48 36.44 6.10
CA ILE A 20 -9.13 36.03 4.84
C ILE A 20 -8.66 34.63 4.39
N SER A 21 -7.63 34.06 5.01
CA SER A 21 -7.08 32.75 4.62
C SER A 21 -7.26 31.69 5.70
N CYS A 22 -8.50 31.28 5.94
CA CYS A 22 -8.82 29.95 6.49
C CYS A 22 -10.24 29.46 6.19
N GLY A 23 -10.91 30.05 5.21
CA GLY A 23 -12.13 29.50 4.62
C GLY A 23 -11.77 28.59 3.45
N GLY A 24 -11.07 27.48 3.71
CA GLY A 24 -10.97 26.42 2.70
C GLY A 24 -12.40 25.97 2.33
N PRO A 25 -12.72 25.73 1.05
CA PRO A 25 -14.05 25.29 0.69
C PRO A 25 -14.38 24.04 1.50
N SER A 26 -15.44 24.10 2.32
CA SER A 26 -16.13 22.91 2.81
C SER A 26 -16.83 22.29 1.61
N ALA A 27 -16.03 21.75 0.68
CA ALA A 27 -16.50 20.77 -0.25
C ALA A 27 -16.92 19.60 0.62
N THR A 28 -18.22 19.34 0.68
CA THR A 28 -18.75 18.03 1.02
C THR A 28 -17.98 17.03 0.17
N VAL A 29 -16.99 16.38 0.78
CA VAL A 29 -16.08 15.47 0.11
C VAL A 29 -16.95 14.32 -0.37
N ALA A 30 -17.23 14.28 -1.67
CA ALA A 30 -17.82 13.10 -2.28
C ALA A 30 -16.97 11.90 -1.85
N PRO A 31 -17.57 10.73 -1.57
CA PRO A 31 -16.81 9.53 -1.22
C PRO A 31 -15.66 9.39 -2.21
N PRO A 32 -14.41 9.16 -1.77
CA PRO A 32 -13.27 9.19 -2.68
C PRO A 32 -13.49 8.11 -3.74
N THR A 33 -13.83 8.55 -4.96
CA THR A 33 -14.00 7.70 -6.12
C THR A 33 -12.67 7.63 -6.86
N TYR A 34 -12.29 6.43 -7.26
CA TYR A 34 -11.07 6.21 -8.04
C TYR A 34 -11.14 6.95 -9.39
N THR A 35 -10.04 7.58 -9.79
CA THR A 35 -9.89 8.11 -11.15
C THR A 35 -9.55 7.00 -12.13
N ALA A 36 -9.81 7.21 -13.43
CA ALA A 36 -9.44 6.26 -14.48
C ALA A 36 -7.93 5.92 -14.44
N THR A 37 -7.07 6.93 -14.25
CA THR A 37 -5.62 6.73 -14.12
C THR A 37 -5.25 5.89 -12.90
N GLN A 38 -5.94 6.06 -11.76
CA GLN A 38 -5.71 5.21 -10.58
C GLN A 38 -6.10 3.75 -10.87
N LEU A 39 -7.26 3.53 -11.50
CA LEU A 39 -7.72 2.18 -11.86
C LEU A 39 -6.81 1.51 -12.89
N GLU A 40 -6.33 2.25 -13.88
CA GLU A 40 -5.36 1.75 -14.86
C GLU A 40 -4.06 1.30 -14.18
N ARG A 41 -3.51 2.13 -13.28
CA ARG A 41 -2.31 1.78 -12.52
C ARG A 41 -2.52 0.58 -11.61
N ILE A 42 -3.67 0.49 -10.95
CA ILE A 42 -4.01 -0.69 -10.13
C ILE A 42 -4.08 -1.93 -11.04
N GLY A 43 -4.78 -1.85 -12.16
CA GLY A 43 -4.91 -2.93 -13.14
C GLY A 43 -3.59 -3.40 -13.76
N GLU A 44 -2.60 -2.50 -13.91
CA GLU A 44 -1.26 -2.83 -14.43
C GLU A 44 -0.50 -3.80 -13.50
N TYR A 45 -0.64 -3.63 -12.18
CA TYR A 45 0.18 -4.34 -11.19
C TYR A 45 -0.54 -5.50 -10.50
N VAL A 46 -1.86 -5.50 -10.43
CA VAL A 46 -2.66 -6.58 -9.82
C VAL A 46 -2.34 -7.96 -10.42
N PRO A 47 -2.26 -8.14 -11.76
CA PRO A 47 -1.93 -9.43 -12.36
C PRO A 47 -0.56 -9.97 -11.94
N LYS A 48 0.41 -9.10 -11.64
CA LYS A 48 1.76 -9.51 -11.20
C LYS A 48 1.73 -10.10 -9.79
N ILE A 49 0.91 -9.54 -8.90
CA ILE A 49 0.69 -10.09 -7.56
C ILE A 49 -0.07 -11.42 -7.68
N GLN A 50 -1.10 -11.46 -8.53
CA GLN A 50 -1.91 -12.67 -8.74
C GLN A 50 -1.05 -13.83 -9.26
N ALA A 51 -0.18 -13.60 -10.24
CA ALA A 51 0.69 -14.62 -10.80
C ALA A 51 1.60 -15.27 -9.75
N VAL A 52 2.05 -14.50 -8.74
CA VAL A 52 2.85 -15.02 -7.63
C VAL A 52 1.96 -15.75 -6.62
N ARG A 53 0.75 -15.22 -6.35
CA ARG A 53 -0.25 -15.86 -5.47
C ARG A 53 -0.73 -17.21 -6.00
N ASP A 54 -0.85 -17.37 -7.31
CA ASP A 54 -1.21 -18.63 -7.98
C ASP A 54 -0.11 -19.69 -7.84
N ARG A 55 1.14 -19.24 -7.64
CA ARG A 55 2.32 -20.08 -7.39
C ARG A 55 2.58 -20.29 -5.90
N ALA A 56 1.65 -19.94 -5.01
CA ALA A 56 1.82 -20.09 -3.56
C ALA A 56 2.16 -21.54 -3.15
N ASP A 57 1.57 -22.53 -3.82
CA ASP A 57 1.82 -23.95 -3.53
C ASP A 57 3.22 -24.41 -3.96
N GLU A 58 3.86 -23.73 -4.91
CA GLU A 58 5.25 -23.98 -5.30
C GLU A 58 6.18 -23.70 -4.10
N LEU A 59 6.11 -22.50 -3.52
CA LEU A 59 6.91 -22.12 -2.35
C LEU A 59 6.67 -23.06 -1.16
N LYS A 60 5.40 -23.42 -0.90
CA LYS A 60 5.06 -24.40 0.15
C LYS A 60 5.71 -25.76 -0.11
N THR A 61 5.72 -26.21 -1.36
CA THR A 61 6.33 -27.47 -1.77
C THR A 61 7.85 -27.43 -1.57
N LEU A 62 8.50 -26.33 -1.96
CA LEU A 62 9.94 -26.13 -1.76
C LEU A 62 10.31 -26.18 -0.26
N ILE A 63 9.55 -25.49 0.60
CA ILE A 63 9.75 -25.52 2.05
C ILE A 63 9.61 -26.95 2.61
N ASN A 64 8.58 -27.69 2.21
CA ASN A 64 8.36 -29.08 2.67
C ASN A 64 9.47 -30.02 2.21
N LYS A 65 10.03 -29.80 1.02
CA LYS A 65 11.18 -30.55 0.50
C LYS A 65 12.51 -30.12 1.12
N LYS A 66 12.52 -29.05 1.92
CA LYS A 66 13.72 -28.42 2.47
C LYS A 66 14.70 -27.96 1.39
N ASP A 67 14.15 -27.55 0.25
CA ASP A 67 14.94 -27.04 -0.88
C ASP A 67 15.26 -25.56 -0.64
N TRP A 68 16.17 -25.30 0.30
CA TRP A 68 16.41 -23.94 0.82
C TRP A 68 16.98 -22.98 -0.21
N ILE A 69 17.69 -23.50 -1.21
CA ILE A 69 18.20 -22.70 -2.33
C ILE A 69 17.02 -22.17 -3.13
N ASP A 70 16.08 -23.04 -3.51
CA ASP A 70 14.92 -22.63 -4.30
C ASP A 70 13.89 -21.85 -3.49
N VAL A 71 13.78 -22.09 -2.18
CA VAL A 71 13.03 -21.20 -1.28
C VAL A 71 13.59 -19.78 -1.33
N SER A 72 14.91 -19.61 -1.20
CA SER A 72 15.55 -18.28 -1.26
C SER A 72 15.39 -17.64 -2.65
N ASN A 73 15.55 -18.42 -3.73
CA ASN A 73 15.31 -17.95 -5.10
C ASN A 73 13.87 -17.44 -5.29
N PHE A 74 12.88 -18.17 -4.75
CA PHE A 74 11.48 -17.77 -4.86
C PHE A 74 11.19 -16.46 -4.08
N ILE A 75 11.82 -16.27 -2.92
CA ILE A 75 11.65 -15.06 -2.10
C ILE A 75 12.27 -13.83 -2.79
N HIS A 76 13.50 -13.95 -3.27
CA HIS A 76 14.22 -12.84 -3.89
C HIS A 76 13.81 -12.57 -5.35
N GLY A 77 13.08 -13.49 -5.99
CA GLY A 77 12.46 -13.29 -7.30
C GLY A 77 10.96 -13.02 -7.19
N PRO A 78 10.09 -14.03 -7.38
CA PRO A 78 8.63 -13.89 -7.39
C PRO A 78 8.05 -13.06 -6.23
N MET A 79 8.40 -13.34 -4.97
CA MET A 79 7.81 -12.61 -3.85
C MET A 79 8.26 -11.15 -3.79
N THR A 80 9.50 -10.87 -4.20
CA THR A 80 10.03 -9.50 -4.32
C THR A 80 9.30 -8.72 -5.42
N GLU A 81 8.93 -9.36 -6.52
CA GLU A 81 8.10 -8.77 -7.57
C GLU A 81 6.68 -8.45 -7.08
N ALA A 82 6.02 -9.37 -6.38
CA ALA A 82 4.70 -9.14 -5.79
C ALA A 82 4.72 -7.95 -4.83
N ARG A 83 5.70 -7.91 -3.92
CA ARG A 83 5.87 -6.81 -2.97
C ARG A 83 6.12 -5.47 -3.66
N SER A 84 6.93 -5.47 -4.72
CA SER A 84 7.17 -4.27 -5.53
C SER A 84 5.89 -3.79 -6.20
N SER A 85 5.10 -4.71 -6.74
CA SER A 85 3.79 -4.43 -7.34
C SER A 85 2.80 -3.84 -6.31
N MET A 86 2.74 -4.38 -5.09
CA MET A 86 1.96 -3.79 -3.99
C MET A 86 2.42 -2.35 -3.70
N THR A 87 3.74 -2.10 -3.71
CA THR A 87 4.32 -0.78 -3.49
C THR A 87 3.88 0.23 -4.56
N TYR A 88 3.77 -0.19 -5.82
CA TYR A 88 3.27 0.66 -6.91
C TYR A 88 1.76 0.90 -6.87
N ILE A 89 0.99 -0.04 -6.33
CA ILE A 89 -0.47 0.10 -6.15
C ILE A 89 -0.81 1.09 -5.04
N ILE A 90 -0.13 1.02 -3.90
CA ILE A 90 -0.49 1.77 -2.68
C ILE A 90 -0.77 3.28 -2.90
N PRO A 91 0.04 4.04 -3.64
CA PRO A 91 -0.20 5.47 -3.87
C PRO A 91 -1.47 5.76 -4.68
N ASN A 92 -1.96 4.78 -5.44
CA ASN A 92 -3.16 4.87 -6.28
C ASN A 92 -4.45 4.48 -5.54
N LEU A 93 -4.34 3.96 -4.31
CA LEU A 93 -5.49 3.70 -3.44
C LEU A 93 -6.05 5.00 -2.86
N VAL A 94 -7.34 5.00 -2.52
CA VAL A 94 -7.96 6.11 -1.81
C VAL A 94 -7.21 6.39 -0.48
N PRO A 95 -7.03 7.65 -0.06
CA PRO A 95 -6.17 8.00 1.08
C PRO A 95 -6.46 7.24 2.38
N SER A 96 -7.73 6.92 2.64
CA SER A 96 -8.18 6.18 3.83
C SER A 96 -7.66 4.73 3.88
N VAL A 97 -7.43 4.11 2.73
CA VAL A 97 -7.00 2.70 2.62
C VAL A 97 -5.47 2.55 2.63
N GLN A 98 -4.74 3.57 2.17
CA GLN A 98 -3.29 3.50 2.01
C GLN A 98 -2.53 3.10 3.29
N PRO A 99 -2.85 3.57 4.52
CA PRO A 99 -2.13 3.17 5.73
C PRO A 99 -2.22 1.66 5.98
N VAL A 100 -3.39 1.06 5.78
CA VAL A 100 -3.62 -0.38 5.95
C VAL A 100 -2.87 -1.16 4.87
N ALA A 101 -2.92 -0.71 3.62
CA ALA A 101 -2.19 -1.33 2.52
C ALA A 101 -0.66 -1.29 2.72
N ARG A 102 -0.13 -0.17 3.23
CA ARG A 102 1.29 -0.05 3.63
C ARG A 102 1.64 -1.01 4.76
N GLN A 103 0.74 -1.20 5.72
CA GLN A 103 0.95 -2.16 6.81
C GLN A 103 1.04 -3.59 6.25
N LYS A 104 0.11 -4.01 5.38
CA LYS A 104 0.16 -5.35 4.74
C LYS A 104 1.45 -5.56 3.94
N ASN A 105 1.92 -4.55 3.21
CA ASN A 105 3.20 -4.63 2.49
C ASN A 105 4.43 -4.73 3.40
N ARG A 106 4.38 -4.14 4.61
CA ARG A 106 5.43 -4.29 5.63
C ARG A 106 5.37 -5.65 6.31
N ASP A 107 4.18 -6.13 6.64
CA ASP A 107 3.98 -7.43 7.27
C ASP A 107 4.47 -8.55 6.33
N LEU A 108 4.13 -8.47 5.04
CA LEU A 108 4.68 -9.33 4.00
C LEU A 108 6.22 -9.34 4.02
N LEU A 109 6.86 -8.16 4.03
CA LEU A 109 8.33 -8.09 4.10
C LEU A 109 8.88 -8.80 5.35
N ASN A 110 8.26 -8.56 6.51
CA ASN A 110 8.71 -9.15 7.75
C ASN A 110 8.61 -10.68 7.71
N ASP A 111 7.57 -11.22 7.09
CA ASP A 111 7.41 -12.67 6.97
C ASP A 111 8.35 -13.26 5.92
N LEU A 112 8.64 -12.56 4.81
CA LEU A 112 9.69 -12.97 3.87
C LEU A 112 11.06 -13.08 4.54
N VAL A 113 11.44 -12.07 5.35
CA VAL A 113 12.68 -12.10 6.13
C VAL A 113 12.72 -13.29 7.09
N LYS A 114 11.59 -13.68 7.70
CA LYS A 114 11.53 -14.86 8.57
C LYS A 114 11.68 -16.16 7.78
N ILE A 115 11.14 -16.24 6.55
CA ILE A 115 11.35 -17.42 5.70
C ILE A 115 12.84 -17.53 5.31
N ASP A 116 13.51 -16.43 4.97
CA ASP A 116 14.95 -16.43 4.72
C ASP A 116 15.76 -16.87 5.96
N GLN A 117 15.42 -16.35 7.13
CA GLN A 117 16.04 -16.77 8.40
C GLN A 117 15.82 -18.26 8.67
N ALA A 118 14.60 -18.76 8.42
CA ALA A 118 14.25 -20.15 8.57
C ALA A 118 15.03 -21.04 7.58
N ALA A 119 15.24 -20.59 6.34
CA ALA A 119 16.05 -21.30 5.35
C ALA A 119 17.51 -21.45 5.80
N VAL A 120 18.12 -20.37 6.33
CA VAL A 120 19.48 -20.40 6.91
C VAL A 120 19.58 -21.39 8.07
N GLN A 121 18.53 -21.49 8.89
CA GLN A 121 18.50 -22.35 10.07
C GLN A 121 17.95 -23.76 9.78
N SER A 122 17.52 -24.04 8.54
CA SER A 122 16.76 -25.25 8.18
C SER A 122 15.51 -25.50 9.04
N ASP A 123 14.87 -24.43 9.52
CA ASP A 123 13.66 -24.49 10.35
C ASP A 123 12.39 -24.54 9.48
N THR A 124 11.97 -25.75 9.11
CA THR A 124 10.76 -25.96 8.31
C THR A 124 9.50 -25.42 8.98
N GLN A 125 9.40 -25.48 10.32
CA GLN A 125 8.18 -25.05 11.02
C GLN A 125 8.04 -23.52 10.98
N LEU A 126 9.14 -22.79 11.20
CA LEU A 126 9.17 -21.34 11.09
C LEU A 126 8.92 -20.89 9.64
N ALA A 127 9.51 -21.58 8.67
CA ALA A 127 9.30 -21.30 7.25
C ALA A 127 7.83 -21.45 6.85
N LEU A 128 7.18 -22.57 7.21
CA LEU A 128 5.76 -22.82 6.89
C LEU A 128 4.83 -21.82 7.57
N THR A 129 5.09 -21.49 8.84
CA THR A 129 4.28 -20.53 9.59
C THR A 129 4.39 -19.13 8.99
N SER A 130 5.60 -18.72 8.59
CA SER A 130 5.85 -17.41 7.97
C SER A 130 5.31 -17.34 6.54
N TYR A 131 5.41 -18.42 5.78
CA TYR A 131 4.76 -18.58 4.48
C TYR A 131 3.24 -18.36 4.55
N GLN A 132 2.56 -18.99 5.53
CA GLN A 132 1.12 -18.83 5.69
C GLN A 132 0.72 -17.37 5.94
N LYS A 133 1.48 -16.67 6.79
CA LYS A 133 1.24 -15.25 7.08
C LYS A 133 1.52 -14.35 5.86
N ALA A 134 2.58 -14.62 5.11
CA ALA A 134 2.87 -13.92 3.86
C ALA A 134 1.72 -14.06 2.85
N MET A 135 1.12 -15.25 2.72
CA MET A 135 -0.05 -15.46 1.85
C MET A 135 -1.28 -14.73 2.39
N GLU A 136 -1.49 -14.75 3.71
CA GLU A 136 -2.59 -14.03 4.37
C GLU A 136 -2.48 -12.51 4.16
N ASP A 137 -1.27 -11.94 4.20
CA ASP A 137 -1.05 -10.51 3.94
C ASP A 137 -1.31 -10.12 2.48
N ILE A 138 -0.98 -11.01 1.53
CA ILE A 138 -1.35 -10.83 0.12
C ILE A 138 -2.88 -10.87 -0.05
N ASP A 139 -3.54 -11.85 0.56
CA ASP A 139 -5.00 -12.00 0.47
C ASP A 139 -5.72 -10.81 1.11
N LYS A 140 -5.25 -10.34 2.26
CA LYS A 140 -5.76 -9.11 2.90
C LYS A 140 -5.47 -7.87 2.07
N PHE A 141 -4.37 -7.82 1.33
CA PHE A 141 -4.09 -6.71 0.43
C PHE A 141 -5.08 -6.70 -0.75
N PHE A 142 -5.43 -7.87 -1.32
CA PHE A 142 -6.45 -7.96 -2.36
C PHE A 142 -7.81 -7.44 -1.90
N GLN A 143 -8.19 -7.65 -0.64
CA GLN A 143 -9.44 -7.12 -0.06
C GLN A 143 -9.47 -5.59 0.06
N LEU A 144 -8.34 -4.91 -0.11
CA LEU A 144 -8.24 -3.44 -0.09
C LEU A 144 -8.37 -2.81 -1.48
N LEU A 145 -8.36 -3.63 -2.53
CA LEU A 145 -8.43 -3.16 -3.90
C LEU A 145 -9.88 -2.79 -4.28
N PRO A 146 -10.07 -1.83 -5.20
CA PRO A 146 -11.38 -1.56 -5.75
C PRO A 146 -11.89 -2.76 -6.56
N ASP A 147 -13.20 -3.01 -6.49
CA ASP A 147 -13.89 -3.93 -7.39
C ASP A 147 -13.82 -3.39 -8.82
N THR A 148 -12.90 -3.92 -9.62
CA THR A 148 -12.74 -3.56 -11.04
C THR A 148 -13.94 -3.99 -11.91
N SER A 149 -14.92 -4.72 -11.35
CA SER A 149 -16.19 -5.06 -12.00
C SER A 149 -17.20 -3.90 -12.02
N THR A 150 -16.95 -2.79 -11.32
CA THR A 150 -17.88 -1.66 -11.24
C THR A 150 -17.33 -0.44 -11.99
N GLN A 151 -17.05 -0.60 -13.28
CA GLN A 151 -17.02 0.58 -14.16
C GLN A 151 -18.47 1.02 -14.39
N PRO A 152 -18.84 2.29 -14.14
CA PRO A 152 -20.06 2.83 -14.71
C PRO A 152 -19.90 2.78 -16.23
N GLU A 153 -20.78 2.05 -16.91
CA GLU A 153 -21.00 2.23 -18.34
C GLU A 153 -21.25 3.72 -18.58
N VAL A 154 -20.35 4.34 -19.33
CA VAL A 154 -20.57 5.68 -19.87
C VAL A 154 -21.62 5.50 -20.96
N SER A 155 -22.90 5.76 -20.62
CA SER A 155 -23.99 5.94 -21.58
C SER A 155 -23.88 7.28 -22.28
#